data_AF-T1B0T7-F1
#
_entry.id   AF-T1B0T7-F1
#
_cell.length_a   1.000
_cell.length_b   1.000
_cell.length_c   1.000
_cell.angle_alpha   90.00
_cell.angle_beta   90.00
_cell.angle_gamma   90.00
#
_symmetry.space_group_name_H-M   'P 1'
#
loop_
_entity.id
_entity.type
_entity.pdbx_description
1 polymer ?
#
loop_
_entity_poly.entity_id
_entity_poly.type
_entity_poly.pdbx_seq_one_letter_code
_entity_poly.pdbx_strand_id
1 'polypeptide(L)'
;RRWWRQFGVRHYPTARRLFICADSGGSNAARSRAWKYNLQKFSDEAELEIAVSHYPPGTSKWNKIEHRMFSFISMNWKGEPLVSFETVVEMIGATKTKQGLRVKAVLDKSRFETGLKISREQMEALNIQPHRQNPEWNYSLLPRSGQSRT
;
A
#
# COMPACT_ATOMS: atom_id res chain seq x y z
N ARG A 1 4.10 -1.31 8.33
CA ARG A 1 3.37 -2.52 8.82
C ARG A 1 2.07 -2.23 9.57
N ARG A 2 1.79 -0.98 9.97
CA ARG A 2 0.70 -0.60 10.88
C ARG A 2 -0.69 -1.10 10.44
N TRP A 3 -1.06 -0.91 9.18
CA TRP A 3 -2.37 -1.31 8.66
C TRP A 3 -2.68 -2.80 8.86
N TRP A 4 -1.74 -3.68 8.50
CA TRP A 4 -1.95 -5.13 8.64
C TRP A 4 -2.18 -5.52 10.10
N ARG A 5 -1.35 -5.01 11.02
CA ARG A 5 -1.46 -5.30 12.47
C ARG A 5 -2.73 -4.75 13.10
N GLN A 6 -3.21 -3.58 12.64
CA GLN A 6 -4.39 -2.94 13.23
C GLN A 6 -5.72 -3.41 12.61
N PHE A 7 -5.74 -3.66 11.30
CA PHE A 7 -6.96 -3.97 10.56
C PHE A 7 -6.83 -5.29 9.81
N GLY A 8 -5.79 -5.45 9.00
CA GLY A 8 -5.67 -6.55 8.04
C GLY A 8 -5.85 -7.94 8.68
N VAL A 9 -5.07 -8.26 9.71
CA VAL A 9 -5.14 -9.56 10.41
C VAL A 9 -6.54 -9.83 10.99
N ARG A 10 -7.20 -8.80 11.52
CA ARG A 10 -8.52 -8.96 12.16
C ARG A 10 -9.64 -9.15 11.15
N HIS A 11 -9.57 -8.45 10.02
CA HIS A 11 -10.60 -8.53 8.97
C HIS A 11 -10.38 -9.73 8.05
N TYR A 12 -9.14 -10.21 7.94
CA TYR A 12 -8.75 -11.30 7.03
C TYR A 12 -7.82 -12.30 7.74
N PRO A 13 -8.30 -12.99 8.80
CA PRO A 13 -7.45 -13.84 9.64
C PRO A 13 -6.87 -15.06 8.93
N THR A 14 -7.52 -15.51 7.86
CA THR A 14 -7.10 -16.69 7.08
C THR A 14 -6.46 -16.31 5.74
N ALA A 15 -6.23 -15.01 5.49
CA ALA A 15 -5.63 -14.59 4.22
C ALA A 15 -4.23 -15.16 4.07
N ARG A 16 -3.99 -15.73 2.88
CA ARG A 16 -2.67 -16.19 2.43
C ARG A 16 -2.05 -15.26 1.38
N ARG A 17 -2.85 -14.34 0.83
CA ARG A 17 -2.47 -13.43 -0.24
C ARG A 17 -3.08 -12.05 -0.04
N LEU A 18 -2.31 -11.01 -0.32
CA LEU A 18 -2.77 -9.64 -0.44
C LEU A 18 -2.58 -9.18 -1.89
N PHE A 19 -3.66 -8.71 -2.50
CA PHE A 19 -3.64 -8.12 -3.84
C PHE A 19 -3.62 -6.60 -3.75
N ILE A 20 -2.68 -5.96 -4.46
CA ILE A 20 -2.46 -4.51 -4.46
C ILE A 20 -2.60 -3.99 -5.90
N CYS A 21 -3.55 -3.08 -6.11
CA CYS A 21 -3.62 -2.27 -7.32
C CYS A 21 -2.80 -0.99 -7.09
N ALA A 22 -1.68 -0.83 -7.79
CA ALA A 22 -0.78 0.31 -7.62
C ALA A 22 -0.82 1.25 -8.83
N ASP A 23 -0.81 2.55 -8.58
CA ASP A 23 -0.89 3.56 -9.66
C ASP A 23 0.44 3.75 -10.43
N SER A 24 1.49 3.03 -10.01
CA SER A 24 2.83 3.04 -10.63
C SER A 24 3.53 4.41 -10.62
N GLY A 25 3.14 5.31 -9.71
CA GLY A 25 3.69 6.65 -9.57
C GLY A 25 4.71 6.76 -8.43
N GLY A 26 5.77 7.54 -8.63
CA GLY A 26 6.72 7.89 -7.57
C GLY A 26 7.27 6.67 -6.82
N SER A 27 6.93 6.55 -5.54
CA SER A 27 7.46 5.53 -4.63
C SER A 27 6.94 4.11 -4.90
N ASN A 28 5.77 3.93 -5.53
CA ASN A 28 5.19 2.62 -5.84
C ASN A 28 5.33 2.22 -7.32
N ALA A 29 6.20 2.90 -8.06
CA ALA A 29 6.44 2.60 -9.47
C ALA A 29 6.85 1.13 -9.69
N ALA A 30 6.41 0.52 -10.79
CA ALA A 30 6.74 -0.86 -11.14
C ALA A 30 8.26 -1.15 -11.17
N ARG A 31 9.06 -0.13 -11.55
CA ARG A 31 10.54 -0.19 -11.58
C ARG A 31 11.22 0.11 -10.24
N SER A 32 10.46 0.51 -9.21
CA SER A 32 11.01 0.91 -7.92
C SER A 32 11.56 -0.30 -7.16
N ARG A 33 12.89 -0.30 -6.95
CA ARG A 33 13.60 -1.33 -6.18
C ARG A 33 13.23 -1.28 -4.71
N ALA A 34 13.16 -0.08 -4.14
CA ALA A 34 12.78 0.12 -2.74
C ALA A 34 11.35 -0.36 -2.45
N TRP A 35 10.43 -0.19 -3.39
CA TRP A 35 9.07 -0.72 -3.31
C TRP A 35 9.06 -2.25 -3.21
N LYS A 36 9.66 -2.91 -4.21
CA LYS A 36 9.76 -4.38 -4.27
C LYS A 36 10.45 -4.95 -3.04
N TYR A 37 11.56 -4.35 -2.61
CA TYR A 37 12.30 -4.77 -1.42
C TYR A 37 11.48 -4.67 -0.14
N ASN A 38 10.76 -3.56 0.07
CA ASN A 38 9.94 -3.37 1.27
C ASN A 38 8.67 -4.22 1.27
N LEU A 39 8.13 -4.54 0.09
CA LEU A 39 7.05 -5.51 -0.08
C LEU A 39 7.53 -6.94 0.20
N GLN A 40 8.73 -7.33 -0.24
CA GLN A 40 9.29 -8.64 0.13
C GLN A 40 9.43 -8.76 1.64
N LYS A 41 10.02 -7.75 2.31
CA LYS A 41 10.09 -7.75 3.78
C LYS A 41 8.71 -7.86 4.42
N PHE A 42 7.70 -7.22 3.84
CA PHE A 42 6.33 -7.35 4.35
C PHE A 42 5.77 -8.76 4.15
N SER A 43 5.99 -9.33 2.96
CA SER A 43 5.59 -10.68 2.59
C SER A 43 6.18 -11.70 3.57
N ASP A 44 7.47 -11.57 3.88
CA ASP A 44 8.18 -12.41 4.84
C ASP A 44 7.59 -12.25 6.25
N GLU A 45 7.43 -11.02 6.74
CA GLU A 45 6.92 -10.76 8.10
C GLU A 45 5.45 -11.15 8.32
N ALA A 46 4.63 -11.03 7.29
CA ALA A 46 3.20 -11.29 7.36
C ALA A 46 2.82 -12.69 6.89
N GLU A 47 3.77 -13.45 6.33
CA GLU A 47 3.55 -14.75 5.68
C GLU A 47 2.45 -14.69 4.61
N LEU A 48 2.42 -13.58 3.86
CA LEU A 48 1.47 -13.33 2.78
C LEU A 48 2.17 -13.31 1.44
N GLU A 49 1.62 -13.99 0.44
CA GLU A 49 1.93 -13.65 -0.94
C GLU A 49 1.42 -12.24 -1.25
N ILE A 50 2.27 -11.37 -1.77
CA ILE A 50 1.88 -10.02 -2.20
C ILE A 50 1.82 -9.99 -3.72
N ALA A 51 0.61 -9.97 -4.27
CA ALA A 51 0.39 -9.82 -5.71
C ALA A 51 0.16 -8.34 -6.03
N VAL A 52 0.94 -7.79 -6.96
CA VAL A 52 0.85 -6.38 -7.36
C VAL A 52 0.47 -6.30 -8.83
N SER A 53 -0.58 -5.53 -9.11
CA SER A 53 -0.93 -5.12 -10.47
C SER A 53 -0.85 -3.61 -10.59
N HIS A 54 -0.12 -3.14 -11.59
CA HIS A 54 0.05 -1.72 -11.83
C HIS A 54 -0.95 -1.23 -12.87
N TYR A 55 -1.55 -0.08 -12.59
CA TYR A 55 -2.31 0.68 -13.57
C TYR A 55 -1.36 1.23 -14.66
N PRO A 56 -1.78 1.24 -15.94
CA PRO A 56 -1.04 1.94 -16.98
C PRO A 56 -0.83 3.44 -16.71
N PRO A 57 0.21 4.06 -17.29
CA PRO A 57 0.41 5.50 -17.20
C PRO A 57 -0.86 6.28 -17.57
N GLY A 58 -1.19 7.31 -16.79
CA GLY A 58 -2.36 8.16 -17.03
C GLY A 58 -3.70 7.53 -16.61
N THR A 59 -3.72 6.37 -15.96
CA THR A 59 -4.96 5.66 -15.60
C THR A 59 -5.25 5.61 -14.09
N SER A 60 -4.58 6.42 -13.26
CA SER A 60 -4.82 6.48 -11.81
C SER A 60 -6.26 6.82 -11.45
N LYS A 61 -6.97 7.61 -12.28
CA LYS A 61 -8.40 7.88 -12.12
C LYS A 61 -9.28 6.63 -12.17
N TRP A 62 -8.79 5.49 -12.66
CA TRP A 62 -9.52 4.23 -12.65
C TRP A 62 -9.32 3.42 -11.37
N ASN A 63 -8.44 3.89 -10.47
CA ASN A 63 -8.34 3.34 -9.13
C ASN A 63 -9.61 3.65 -8.35
N LYS A 64 -10.28 2.60 -7.86
CA LYS A 64 -11.56 2.72 -7.15
C LYS A 64 -11.45 3.61 -5.92
N ILE A 65 -10.27 3.74 -5.31
CA ILE A 65 -10.08 4.55 -4.11
C ILE A 65 -10.35 6.05 -4.37
N GLU A 66 -10.02 6.54 -5.56
CA GLU A 66 -10.27 7.92 -5.98
C GLU A 66 -11.76 8.27 -5.89
N HIS A 67 -12.61 7.39 -6.42
CA HIS A 67 -14.05 7.62 -6.49
C HIS A 67 -14.81 7.16 -5.25
N ARG A 68 -14.33 6.12 -4.57
CA ARG A 68 -15.04 5.52 -3.43
C ARG A 68 -14.61 6.06 -2.07
N MET A 69 -13.45 6.69 -1.96
CA MET A 69 -12.93 7.19 -0.69
C MET A 69 -12.49 8.65 -0.79
N PHE A 70 -11.59 8.99 -1.71
CA PHE A 70 -11.03 10.35 -1.77
C PHE A 70 -12.08 11.40 -2.16
N SER A 71 -12.99 11.10 -3.08
CA SER A 71 -14.12 11.97 -3.42
C SER A 71 -14.93 12.40 -2.17
N PHE A 72 -15.24 11.46 -1.28
CA PHE A 72 -16.00 11.72 -0.05
C PHE A 72 -15.19 12.45 1.00
N ILE A 73 -13.89 12.15 1.12
CA ILE A 73 -12.98 12.91 2.00
C ILE A 73 -12.93 14.38 1.55
N SER A 74 -12.74 14.63 0.25
CA SER A 74 -12.70 15.99 -0.31
C SER A 74 -14.02 16.74 -0.12
N MET A 75 -15.16 16.05 -0.27
CA MET A 75 -16.47 16.65 0.03
C MET A 75 -16.62 17.01 1.51
N ASN A 76 -16.10 16.15 2.42
CA ASN A 76 -16.15 16.41 3.85
C ASN A 76 -15.30 17.63 4.25
N TRP A 77 -14.22 17.90 3.54
CA TRP A 77 -13.32 19.05 3.79
C TRP A 77 -13.84 20.40 3.25
N LYS A 78 -14.91 20.39 2.45
CA LYS A 78 -15.29 21.57 1.67
C LYS A 78 -15.62 22.76 2.58
N GLY A 79 -14.79 23.80 2.51
CA GLY A 79 -14.95 25.03 3.27
C GLY A 79 -14.22 25.06 4.61
N GLU A 80 -13.52 23.98 4.99
CA GLU A 80 -12.82 23.88 6.27
C GLU A 80 -11.31 24.14 6.12
N PRO A 81 -10.74 25.14 6.83
CA PRO A 81 -9.30 25.39 6.83
C PRO A 81 -8.53 24.26 7.54
N LEU A 82 -7.69 23.54 6.79
CA LEU A 82 -6.85 22.46 7.32
C LEU A 82 -5.55 22.98 7.95
N VAL A 83 -5.68 23.70 9.07
CA VAL A 83 -4.56 24.44 9.70
C VAL A 83 -3.71 23.61 10.68
N SER A 84 -4.14 22.40 11.03
CA SER A 84 -3.39 21.52 11.94
C SER A 84 -3.48 20.04 11.51
N PHE A 85 -2.50 19.23 11.91
CA PHE A 85 -2.54 17.78 11.67
C PHE A 85 -3.73 17.12 12.37
N GLU A 86 -4.14 17.63 13.53
CA GLU A 86 -5.29 17.12 14.27
C GLU A 86 -6.58 17.33 13.47
N THR A 87 -6.81 18.56 12.98
CA THR A 87 -7.93 18.90 12.12
C THR A 87 -7.96 18.01 10.87
N VAL A 88 -6.81 17.79 10.23
CA VAL A 88 -6.73 16.89 9.06
C VAL A 88 -7.13 15.46 9.41
N VAL A 89 -6.61 14.90 10.51
CA VAL A 89 -6.92 13.54 10.94
C VAL A 89 -8.39 13.37 11.31
N GLU A 90 -8.95 14.31 12.07
CA GLU A 90 -10.35 14.31 12.46
C GLU A 90 -11.27 14.39 11.23
N MET A 91 -10.99 15.34 10.33
CA MET A 91 -11.81 15.55 9.13
C MET A 91 -11.76 14.35 8.17
N ILE A 92 -10.61 13.68 8.03
CA ILE A 92 -10.56 12.42 7.25
C ILE A 92 -11.37 11.33 7.97
N GLY A 93 -11.15 11.15 9.29
CA GLY A 93 -11.80 10.11 10.09
C GLY A 93 -13.32 10.26 10.20
N ALA A 94 -13.83 11.48 10.13
CA ALA A 94 -15.27 11.77 10.14
C ALA A 94 -16.00 11.34 8.85
N THR A 95 -15.27 11.02 7.78
CA THR A 95 -15.85 10.64 6.50
C THR A 95 -16.62 9.32 6.59
N LYS A 96 -17.94 9.40 6.39
CA LYS A 96 -18.86 8.25 6.34
C LYS A 96 -19.89 8.41 5.23
N THR A 97 -20.33 7.30 4.64
CA THR A 97 -21.40 7.31 3.63
C THR A 97 -22.59 6.45 4.04
N LYS A 98 -23.77 6.74 3.48
CA LYS A 98 -25.00 5.93 3.72
C LYS A 98 -24.81 4.47 3.27
N GLN A 99 -23.95 4.25 2.28
CA GLN A 99 -23.60 2.95 1.71
C GLN A 99 -22.54 2.20 2.53
N GLY A 100 -22.15 2.72 3.70
CA GLY A 100 -21.35 2.00 4.69
C GLY A 100 -19.84 2.26 4.67
N LEU A 101 -19.34 3.22 3.89
CA LEU A 101 -17.93 3.62 4.00
C LEU A 101 -17.66 4.18 5.40
N ARG A 102 -16.60 3.69 6.04
CA ARG A 102 -16.01 4.30 7.24
C ARG A 102 -14.51 4.46 7.04
N VAL A 103 -14.00 5.66 7.29
CA VAL A 103 -12.59 5.99 7.15
C VAL A 103 -11.94 6.10 8.53
N LYS A 104 -10.71 5.61 8.67
CA LYS A 104 -9.88 5.85 9.84
C LYS A 104 -8.55 6.44 9.41
N ALA A 105 -8.26 7.64 9.90
CA ALA A 105 -6.98 8.31 9.72
C ALA A 105 -6.15 8.21 11.01
N VAL A 106 -4.83 8.09 10.83
CA VAL A 106 -3.87 8.08 11.94
C VAL A 106 -2.64 8.83 11.48
N LEU A 107 -2.20 9.82 12.24
CA LEU A 107 -0.96 10.53 11.98
C LEU A 107 0.24 9.57 12.13
N ASP A 108 1.10 9.52 11.11
CA ASP A 108 2.38 8.84 11.22
C ASP A 108 3.50 9.85 11.45
N LYS A 109 4.08 9.85 12.65
CA LYS A 109 5.21 10.70 13.03
C LYS A 109 6.56 10.01 12.81
N SER A 110 6.56 8.82 12.21
CA SER A 110 7.77 8.08 11.88
C SER A 110 8.63 8.89 10.91
N ARG A 111 9.95 8.89 11.16
CA ARG A 111 10.91 9.45 10.20
C ARG A 111 11.32 8.35 9.23
N PHE A 112 11.34 8.68 7.94
CA PHE A 112 11.75 7.77 6.88
C PHE A 112 13.02 8.33 6.23
N GLU A 113 14.04 7.49 6.13
CA GLU A 113 15.26 7.85 5.41
C GLU A 113 14.97 7.94 3.91
N THR A 114 15.38 9.06 3.32
CA THR A 114 15.27 9.29 1.88
C THR A 114 16.50 8.76 1.15
N GLY A 115 16.36 8.39 -0.12
CA GLY A 115 17.49 8.00 -0.95
C GLY A 115 18.02 6.58 -0.69
N LEU A 116 17.19 5.70 -0.11
CA LEU A 116 17.53 4.30 0.11
C LEU A 116 17.98 3.64 -1.20
N LYS A 117 19.25 3.22 -1.24
CA LYS A 117 19.82 2.47 -2.36
C LYS A 117 19.70 0.98 -2.07
N ILE A 118 18.95 0.28 -2.92
CA ILE A 118 18.88 -1.19 -2.89
C ILE A 118 19.93 -1.73 -3.85
N SER A 119 20.81 -2.60 -3.36
CA SER A 119 21.88 -3.22 -4.15
C SER A 119 21.34 -4.26 -5.13
N ARG A 120 22.16 -4.67 -6.11
CA ARG A 120 21.77 -5.68 -7.12
C ARG A 120 21.53 -7.03 -6.45
N GLU A 121 22.40 -7.40 -5.54
CA GLU A 121 22.34 -8.62 -4.74
C GLU A 121 21.05 -8.65 -3.92
N GLN A 122 20.67 -7.52 -3.30
CA GLN A 122 19.40 -7.40 -2.57
C GLN A 122 18.17 -7.58 -3.47
N MET A 123 18.24 -7.19 -4.75
CA MET A 123 17.15 -7.38 -5.70
C MET A 123 17.07 -8.82 -6.21
N GLU A 124 18.21 -9.45 -6.46
CA GLU A 124 18.30 -10.85 -6.89
C GLU A 124 17.83 -11.81 -5.78
N ALA A 125 17.99 -11.42 -4.51
CA ALA A 125 17.49 -12.18 -3.36
C ALA A 125 15.96 -12.07 -3.12
N LEU A 126 15.21 -11.34 -3.95
CA LEU A 126 13.76 -11.24 -3.82
C LEU A 126 13.08 -12.42 -4.52
N ASN A 127 12.02 -12.97 -3.91
CA ASN A 127 11.23 -14.05 -4.49
C ASN A 127 10.09 -13.47 -5.36
N ILE A 128 10.50 -12.81 -6.44
CA ILE A 128 9.58 -12.19 -7.41
C ILE A 128 9.17 -13.19 -8.47
N GLN A 129 7.87 -13.33 -8.68
CA GLN A 129 7.26 -14.09 -9.77
C GLN A 129 6.51 -13.13 -10.70
N PRO A 130 7.05 -12.81 -11.88
CA PRO A 130 6.35 -12.02 -12.87
C PRO A 130 5.03 -12.68 -13.30
N HIS A 131 3.99 -11.89 -13.50
CA HIS A 131 2.70 -12.40 -13.98
C HIS A 131 2.73 -12.62 -15.49
N ARG A 132 1.91 -13.53 -16.01
CA ARG A 132 1.79 -13.77 -17.45
C ARG A 132 1.36 -12.52 -18.24
N GLN A 133 0.50 -11.70 -17.64
CA GLN A 133 -0.02 -10.47 -18.24
C GLN A 133 0.78 -9.27 -17.72
N ASN A 134 1.43 -8.56 -18.64
CA ASN A 134 2.31 -7.42 -18.35
C ASN A 134 3.42 -7.77 -17.33
N PRO A 135 4.28 -8.78 -17.59
CA PRO A 135 5.31 -9.26 -16.66
C PRO A 135 6.30 -8.19 -16.21
N GLU A 136 6.54 -7.18 -17.05
CA GLU A 136 7.38 -6.01 -16.73
C GLU A 136 6.84 -5.23 -15.52
N TRP A 137 5.51 -5.25 -15.34
CA TRP A 137 4.80 -4.40 -14.38
C TRP A 137 4.19 -5.21 -13.26
N ASN A 138 3.62 -6.37 -13.56
CA ASN A 138 2.82 -7.15 -12.64
C ASN A 138 3.60 -8.33 -12.12
N TYR A 139 3.57 -8.53 -10.81
CA TYR A 139 4.35 -9.57 -10.16
C TYR A 139 3.76 -9.96 -8.82
N SER A 140 4.05 -11.18 -8.38
CA SER A 140 3.87 -11.64 -7.02
C SER A 140 5.21 -11.67 -6.29
N LEU A 141 5.19 -11.35 -5.00
CA LEU A 141 6.27 -11.59 -4.06
C LEU A 141 5.81 -12.68 -3.11
N LEU A 142 6.49 -13.82 -3.12
CA LEU A 142 6.19 -14.90 -2.19
C LEU A 142 7.05 -14.76 -0.94
N PRO A 143 6.55 -15.16 0.24
CA PRO A 143 7.37 -15.19 1.44
C PRO A 143 8.59 -16.08 1.20
N ARG A 144 9.77 -15.59 1.60
CA ARG A 144 10.99 -16.39 1.59
C ARG A 144 10.99 -17.26 2.83
N SER A 145 10.84 -18.56 2.65
CA SER A 145 11.03 -19.55 3.71
C SER A 145 12.48 -19.48 4.19
N GLY A 146 12.74 -18.88 5.36
CA GLY A 146 14.07 -18.97 6.00
C GLY A 146 14.61 -17.78 6.78
N GLN A 147 13.92 -16.66 6.95
CA GLN A 147 14.31 -15.69 8.00
C GLN A 147 13.41 -15.85 9.20
N SER A 148 13.65 -16.97 9.89
CA SER A 148 13.15 -17.21 11.23
C SER A 148 13.51 -16.03 12.12
N ARG A 149 12.54 -15.68 12.96
CA ARG A 149 12.64 -14.71 14.06
C ARG A 149 13.94 -14.95 14.86
N THR A 150 14.87 -14.01 14.79
CA THR A 150 15.84 -13.73 15.87
C THR A 150 15.39 -12.48 16.60
#